data_AF-A0A813DIX2-F1
#
_entry.id   AF-A0A813DIX2-F1
#
_cell.length_a   1.000
_cell.length_b   1.000
_cell.length_c   1.000
_cell.angle_alpha   90.00
_cell.angle_beta   90.00
_cell.angle_gamma   90.00
#
_symmetry.space_group_name_H-M   'P 1'
#
loop_
_entity.id
_entity.type
_entity.pdbx_description
1 polymer ?
#
loop_
_entity_poly.entity_id
_entity_poly.type
_entity_poly.pdbx_seq_one_letter_code
_entity_poly.pdbx_strand_id
1 'polypeptide(L)'
;MNIWFLNCFEYSKTASTIYFFSSFMSHSCYPNAVWYYRGADHIVRARRQIRPGEEVCISYLSEDDLLQHVPVRLQRLQNTKRFWCTCERCSAAEDPSRGFVCPQCDTGQMYAHVVGTEAAHPEGCRVLSSEFSAAPCCSCGHTITEMEARQMVFNEEKLGSVIDHLTASSETSSEHAVEEPTLDELHDSEDFINAHFAQHALADEAWGLLADAFLAKGLCDDQRRLLKRRCDFASSAYPGLSGAHAWALEVSKTAKGKLAILVVFKGGKRDDLDSFEEVRPEEEQEKQDASWPTKRTTFYKAPKTIFIGMAVRGVFQLARGGYTNS
;
A
#
# COMPACT_ATOMS: atom_id res chain seq x y z
N MET A 1 9.62 24.41 18.06
CA MET A 1 9.79 23.19 17.23
C MET A 1 9.85 22.00 18.18
N ASN A 2 8.87 21.09 18.12
CA ASN A 2 8.75 19.98 19.07
C ASN A 2 9.50 18.76 18.51
N ILE A 3 10.58 18.33 19.20
CA ILE A 3 11.46 17.22 18.78
C ILE A 3 10.69 15.91 18.54
N TRP A 4 9.62 15.68 19.30
CA TRP A 4 8.80 14.48 19.19
C TRP A 4 8.06 14.40 17.86
N PHE A 5 7.50 15.51 17.39
CA PHE A 5 6.67 15.54 16.20
C PHE A 5 7.43 15.09 14.94
N LEU A 6 8.71 15.41 14.86
CA LEU A 6 9.52 15.15 13.67
C LEU A 6 10.26 13.81 13.75
N ASN A 7 10.60 13.33 14.96
CA ASN A 7 11.52 12.19 15.15
C ASN A 7 10.88 10.96 15.78
N CYS A 8 9.62 11.02 16.20
CA CYS A 8 8.97 9.86 16.80
C CYS A 8 8.52 8.83 15.76
N PHE A 9 8.51 7.59 16.20
CA PHE A 9 7.99 6.42 15.53
C PHE A 9 6.74 5.97 16.29
N GLU A 10 5.68 5.67 15.55
CA GLU A 10 4.49 5.07 16.14
C GLU A 10 4.87 3.69 16.67
N TYR A 11 4.59 3.41 17.95
CA TYR A 11 4.77 2.10 18.57
C TYR A 11 3.42 1.40 18.78
N SER A 12 2.40 2.17 19.14
CA SER A 12 1.01 1.74 19.22
C SER A 12 0.09 2.92 18.94
N LYS A 13 -1.23 2.67 18.89
CA LYS A 13 -2.26 3.70 18.74
C LYS A 13 -2.19 4.82 19.79
N THR A 14 -1.54 4.57 20.93
CA THR A 14 -1.47 5.51 22.06
C THR A 14 -0.04 5.85 22.47
N ALA A 15 0.97 5.27 21.83
CA ALA A 15 2.36 5.42 22.24
C ALA A 15 3.28 5.69 21.03
N SER A 16 4.18 6.65 21.23
CA SER A 16 5.25 6.97 20.29
C SER A 16 6.60 6.84 20.98
N THR A 17 7.63 6.50 20.22
CA THR A 17 9.00 6.31 20.74
C THR A 17 10.01 7.00 19.84
N ILE A 18 11.15 7.43 20.40
CA ILE A 18 12.25 8.03 19.65
C ILE A 18 13.45 7.10 19.74
N TYR A 19 14.12 6.89 18.60
CA TYR A 19 15.31 6.05 18.51
C TYR A 19 16.44 6.86 17.92
N PHE A 20 17.52 7.02 18.69
CA PHE A 20 18.65 7.90 18.34
C PHE A 20 19.15 7.66 16.91
N PHE A 21 19.50 6.42 16.56
CA PHE A 21 20.04 6.11 15.23
C PHE A 21 19.01 6.23 14.10
N SER A 22 17.79 5.75 14.31
CA SER A 22 16.75 5.81 13.27
C SER A 22 16.31 7.24 12.97
N SER A 23 16.41 8.16 13.94
CA SER A 23 16.13 9.59 13.71
C SER A 23 17.14 10.28 12.77
N PHE A 24 18.30 9.67 12.48
CA PHE A 24 19.24 10.19 11.47
C PHE A 24 18.97 9.65 10.06
N MET A 25 18.09 8.66 9.89
CA MET A 25 17.80 8.07 8.58
C MET A 25 16.84 8.95 7.81
N SER A 26 17.25 9.42 6.63
CA SER A 26 16.43 10.23 5.75
C SER A 26 15.23 9.48 5.17
N HIS A 27 14.26 10.23 4.65
CA HIS A 27 13.13 9.67 3.93
C HIS A 27 13.47 9.34 2.48
N SER A 28 12.96 8.20 2.00
CA SER A 28 12.72 7.99 0.57
C SER A 28 11.37 7.29 0.37
N CYS A 29 10.64 7.63 -0.70
CA CYS A 29 9.46 6.86 -1.13
C CYS A 29 9.85 5.51 -1.76
N TYR A 30 11.14 5.28 -2.02
CA TYR A 30 11.74 3.99 -2.37
C TYR A 30 12.91 3.64 -1.43
N PRO A 31 12.62 3.44 -0.13
CA PRO A 31 13.65 3.27 0.89
C PRO A 31 14.43 1.97 0.69
N ASN A 32 15.68 1.97 1.12
CA ASN A 32 16.53 0.78 1.11
C ASN A 32 16.59 0.06 2.46
N ALA A 33 16.00 0.64 3.50
CA ALA A 33 15.74 0.00 4.78
C ALA A 33 14.26 0.05 5.18
N VAL A 34 13.85 -0.91 6.00
CA VAL A 34 12.54 -1.01 6.63
C VAL A 34 12.74 -1.26 8.11
N TRP A 35 11.83 -0.76 8.95
CA TRP A 35 11.89 -0.96 10.38
C TRP A 35 10.61 -1.64 10.89
N TYR A 36 10.73 -2.35 11.99
CA TYR A 36 9.61 -2.99 12.69
C TYR A 36 10.00 -3.24 14.16
N TYR A 37 9.01 -3.52 15.01
CA TYR A 37 9.26 -3.86 16.41
C TYR A 37 9.34 -5.37 16.63
N ARG A 38 10.26 -5.79 17.51
CA ARG A 38 10.29 -7.14 18.08
C ARG A 38 10.26 -7.01 19.60
N GLY A 39 9.06 -7.07 20.18
CA GLY A 39 8.89 -6.69 21.58
C GLY A 39 9.19 -5.20 21.76
N ALA A 40 10.11 -4.87 22.67
CA ALA A 40 10.56 -3.50 22.88
C ALA A 40 11.65 -3.03 21.88
N ASP A 41 12.22 -3.95 21.10
CA ASP A 41 13.35 -3.65 20.21
C ASP A 41 12.87 -3.02 18.90
N HIS A 42 13.53 -1.92 18.51
CA HIS A 42 13.36 -1.31 17.18
C HIS A 42 14.39 -1.90 16.22
N ILE A 43 13.90 -2.71 15.29
CA ILE A 43 14.74 -3.45 14.35
C ILE A 43 14.70 -2.76 13.00
N VAL A 44 15.87 -2.38 12.48
CA VAL A 44 16.03 -1.89 11.11
C VAL A 44 16.67 -2.99 10.26
N ARG A 45 16.09 -3.28 9.10
CA ARG A 45 16.61 -4.26 8.14
C ARG A 45 16.70 -3.64 6.75
N ALA A 46 17.65 -4.15 5.96
CA ALA A 46 17.71 -3.84 4.54
C ALA A 46 16.42 -4.34 3.83
N ARG A 47 15.76 -3.44 3.10
CA ARG A 47 14.60 -3.72 2.22
C ARG A 47 15.06 -4.12 0.81
N ARG A 48 16.24 -3.65 0.40
CA ARG A 48 16.93 -4.00 -0.85
C ARG A 48 18.44 -4.01 -0.61
N GLN A 49 19.21 -4.42 -1.61
CA GLN A 49 20.66 -4.35 -1.56
C GLN A 49 21.11 -2.89 -1.33
N ILE A 50 22.03 -2.69 -0.38
CA ILE A 50 22.64 -1.39 -0.06
C ILE A 50 24.12 -1.46 -0.42
N ARG A 51 24.59 -0.54 -1.27
CA ARG A 51 26.01 -0.49 -1.68
C ARG A 51 26.85 0.26 -0.64
N PRO A 52 28.17 -0.02 -0.52
CA PRO A 52 29.05 0.80 0.31
C PRO A 52 28.99 2.28 -0.11
N GLY A 53 28.73 3.17 0.85
CA GLY A 53 28.59 4.61 0.61
C GLY A 53 27.18 5.07 0.19
N GLU A 54 26.23 4.15 -0.03
CA GLU A 54 24.82 4.49 -0.25
C GLU A 54 24.17 4.94 1.07
N GLU A 55 23.42 6.04 1.04
CA GLU A 55 22.65 6.51 2.19
C GLU A 55 21.58 5.49 2.59
N VAL A 56 21.42 5.24 3.89
CA VAL A 56 20.34 4.37 4.40
C VAL A 56 19.10 5.21 4.63
N CYS A 57 18.05 4.94 3.85
CA CYS A 57 16.78 5.66 3.92
C CYS A 57 15.65 4.72 4.38
N ILE A 58 14.72 5.27 5.15
CA ILE A 58 13.46 4.63 5.56
C ILE A 58 12.25 5.39 5.01
N SER A 59 11.07 4.78 5.04
CA SER A 59 9.84 5.53 4.77
C SER A 59 9.36 6.24 6.05
N TYR A 60 8.94 7.50 5.91
CA TYR A 60 8.19 8.24 6.92
C TYR A 60 6.68 8.16 6.66
N LEU A 61 6.31 7.61 5.51
CA LEU A 61 4.95 7.33 5.08
C LEU A 61 4.61 5.87 5.38
N SER A 62 3.33 5.57 5.62
CA SER A 62 2.83 4.20 5.72
C SER A 62 3.04 3.43 4.40
N GLU A 63 2.93 2.09 4.42
CA GLU A 63 3.01 1.31 3.18
C GLU A 63 1.86 1.61 2.20
N ASP A 64 0.68 1.99 2.70
CA ASP A 64 -0.46 2.41 1.86
C ASP A 64 -0.21 3.80 1.27
N ASP A 65 0.35 4.72 2.06
CA ASP A 65 0.74 6.06 1.62
C ASP A 65 1.83 6.00 0.54
N LEU A 66 2.66 4.97 0.53
CA LEU A 66 3.64 4.75 -0.52
C LEU A 66 2.99 4.39 -1.87
N LEU A 67 1.76 3.88 -1.88
CA LEU A 67 0.98 3.63 -3.11
C LEU A 67 0.23 4.86 -3.62
N GLN A 68 0.13 5.92 -2.80
CA GLN A 68 -0.50 7.17 -3.22
C GLN A 68 0.34 7.90 -4.28
N HIS A 69 -0.35 8.71 -5.09
CA HIS A 69 0.27 9.55 -6.11
C HIS A 69 1.14 10.66 -5.50
N VAL A 70 2.12 11.12 -6.28
CA VAL A 70 3.21 12.01 -5.86
C VAL A 70 2.70 13.26 -5.14
N PRO A 71 1.69 14.02 -5.64
CA PRO A 71 1.17 15.19 -4.94
C PRO A 71 0.72 14.88 -3.51
N VAL A 72 0.02 13.76 -3.28
CA VAL A 72 -0.47 13.35 -1.95
C VAL A 72 0.69 13.00 -1.04
N ARG A 73 1.69 12.26 -1.52
CA ARG A 73 2.89 11.93 -0.74
C ARG A 73 3.66 13.18 -0.34
N LEU A 74 3.87 14.10 -1.29
CA LEU A 74 4.55 15.37 -1.06
C LEU A 74 3.82 16.23 -0.04
N GLN A 75 2.51 16.39 -0.18
CA GLN A 75 1.71 17.17 0.76
C GLN A 75 1.73 16.56 2.17
N ARG A 76 1.64 15.23 2.29
CA ARG A 76 1.73 14.53 3.59
C ARG A 76 3.07 14.77 4.26
N LEU A 77 4.18 14.65 3.52
CA LEU A 77 5.52 14.94 4.04
C LEU A 77 5.70 16.41 4.39
N GLN A 78 5.16 17.34 3.60
CA GLN A 78 5.21 18.75 3.91
C GLN A 78 4.43 19.07 5.20
N ASN A 79 3.25 18.49 5.39
CA ASN A 79 2.42 18.72 6.56
C ASN A 79 3.01 18.10 7.83
N THR A 80 3.55 16.89 7.74
CA THR A 80 4.02 16.09 8.89
C THR A 80 5.50 16.28 9.20
N LYS A 81 6.34 16.50 8.18
CA LYS A 81 7.81 16.52 8.28
C LYS A 81 8.46 17.79 7.72
N ARG A 82 7.67 18.69 7.11
CA ARG A 82 8.10 20.05 6.70
C ARG A 82 9.20 20.06 5.63
N PHE A 83 9.19 19.11 4.71
CA PHE A 83 10.07 19.10 3.54
C PHE A 83 9.37 18.54 2.30
N TRP A 84 9.93 18.82 1.13
CA TRP A 84 9.53 18.24 -0.15
C TRP A 84 10.48 17.11 -0.55
N CYS A 85 9.94 15.93 -0.83
CA CYS A 85 10.74 14.77 -1.21
C CYS A 85 11.18 14.85 -2.68
N THR A 86 12.46 14.58 -2.93
CA THR A 86 13.08 14.56 -4.27
C THR A 86 13.67 13.20 -4.61
N CYS A 87 13.17 12.12 -3.99
CA CYS A 87 13.64 10.76 -4.29
C CYS A 87 13.24 10.34 -5.71
N GLU A 88 13.81 9.23 -6.22
CA GLU A 88 13.58 8.77 -7.59
C GLU A 88 12.09 8.59 -7.96
N ARG A 89 11.22 8.27 -6.99
CA ARG A 89 9.78 8.15 -7.23
C ARG A 89 9.04 9.50 -7.25
N CYS A 90 9.56 10.51 -6.58
CA CYS A 90 8.96 11.85 -6.56
C CYS A 90 9.56 12.78 -7.62
N SER A 91 10.65 12.36 -8.28
CA SER A 91 11.29 13.07 -9.39
C SER A 91 11.17 12.32 -10.71
N ALA A 92 10.40 11.23 -10.76
CA ALA A 92 10.10 10.50 -11.99
C ALA A 92 9.27 11.35 -12.96
N ALA A 93 9.42 11.12 -14.27
CA ALA A 93 8.65 11.83 -15.29
C ALA A 93 7.15 11.46 -15.29
N GLU A 94 6.84 10.24 -14.85
CA GLU A 94 5.50 9.67 -14.80
C GLU A 94 5.20 9.17 -13.38
N ASP A 95 3.94 9.29 -12.96
CA ASP A 95 3.46 8.76 -11.70
C ASP A 95 2.62 7.49 -11.90
N PRO A 96 3.18 6.29 -11.61
CA PRO A 96 2.48 5.02 -11.82
C PRO A 96 1.34 4.78 -10.82
N SER A 97 1.09 5.72 -9.89
CA SER A 97 -0.06 5.71 -9.00
C SER A 97 -1.19 6.61 -9.49
N ARG A 98 -1.05 7.27 -10.66
CA ARG A 98 -1.97 8.29 -11.14
C ARG A 98 -2.26 8.19 -12.65
N GLY A 99 -2.74 7.02 -13.05
CA GLY A 99 -3.04 6.66 -14.43
C GLY A 99 -4.53 6.70 -14.78
N PHE A 100 -4.86 7.31 -15.92
CA PHE A 100 -6.22 7.46 -16.47
C PHE A 100 -6.40 6.63 -17.73
N VAL A 101 -7.65 6.25 -18.01
CA VAL A 101 -8.04 5.67 -19.30
C VAL A 101 -7.96 6.74 -20.38
N CYS A 102 -7.44 6.39 -21.55
CA CYS A 102 -7.32 7.31 -22.67
C CYS A 102 -8.71 7.60 -23.28
N PRO A 103 -9.15 8.87 -23.35
CA PRO A 103 -10.47 9.23 -23.87
C PRO A 103 -10.62 9.02 -25.39
N GLN A 104 -9.53 8.78 -26.12
CA GLN A 104 -9.57 8.58 -27.57
C GLN A 104 -9.70 7.10 -27.96
N CYS A 105 -9.05 6.18 -27.24
CA CYS A 105 -9.00 4.77 -27.63
C CYS A 105 -9.60 3.80 -26.61
N ASP A 106 -9.95 4.25 -25.40
CA ASP A 106 -10.56 3.49 -24.31
C ASP A 106 -9.77 2.25 -23.83
N THR A 107 -8.67 1.89 -24.50
CA THR A 107 -7.82 0.74 -24.16
C THR A 107 -6.47 1.15 -23.61
N GLY A 108 -5.98 2.33 -24.01
CA GLY A 108 -4.70 2.86 -23.58
C GLY A 108 -4.80 3.61 -22.27
N GLN A 109 -3.65 3.80 -21.63
CA GLN A 109 -3.54 4.55 -20.38
C GLN A 109 -2.57 5.71 -20.50
N MET A 110 -2.74 6.68 -19.62
CA MET A 110 -1.98 7.93 -19.59
C MET A 110 -1.63 8.27 -18.14
N TYR A 111 -0.40 8.71 -17.89
CA TYR A 111 0.05 9.10 -16.55
C TYR A 111 0.24 10.61 -16.47
N ALA A 112 -0.16 11.21 -15.35
CA ALA A 112 0.13 12.62 -15.08
C ALA A 112 1.65 12.84 -14.97
N HIS A 113 2.14 13.97 -15.49
CA HIS A 113 3.52 14.38 -15.27
C HIS A 113 3.70 14.90 -13.85
N VAL A 114 4.78 14.48 -13.21
CA VAL A 114 5.18 15.06 -11.93
C VAL A 114 5.81 16.41 -12.20
N VAL A 115 5.07 17.49 -11.92
CA VAL A 115 5.67 18.83 -11.95
C VAL A 115 6.61 18.91 -10.75
N GLY A 116 7.91 19.06 -11.01
CA GLY A 116 8.95 19.06 -10.00
C GLY A 116 8.71 20.05 -8.84
N THR A 117 9.40 19.82 -7.73
CA THR A 117 9.25 20.51 -6.43
C THR A 117 9.34 22.04 -6.44
N GLU A 118 9.72 22.67 -7.55
CA GLU A 118 9.74 24.13 -7.71
C GLU A 118 8.35 24.75 -7.95
N ALA A 119 7.37 23.95 -8.38
CA ALA A 119 5.97 24.35 -8.53
C ALA A 119 5.08 23.85 -7.38
N ALA A 120 5.66 23.57 -6.21
CA ALA A 120 4.90 23.21 -5.02
C ALA A 120 4.00 24.39 -4.63
N HIS A 121 2.77 24.35 -5.13
CA HIS A 121 1.78 25.40 -4.92
C HIS A 121 1.56 25.62 -3.42
N PRO A 122 1.52 26.87 -2.95
CA PRO A 122 1.12 27.21 -1.58
C PRO A 122 -0.30 26.73 -1.22
N GLU A 123 -1.10 26.31 -2.20
CA GLU A 123 -2.52 25.97 -2.10
C GLU A 123 -2.82 24.47 -2.35
N GLY A 124 -2.05 23.59 -1.71
CA GLY A 124 -2.44 22.18 -1.49
C GLY A 124 -2.47 21.27 -2.73
N CYS A 125 -2.97 20.04 -2.51
CA CYS A 125 -3.11 18.92 -3.47
C CYS A 125 -4.07 19.19 -4.65
N ARG A 126 -4.19 20.43 -5.12
CA ARG A 126 -4.97 20.72 -6.32
C ARG A 126 -4.16 20.37 -7.55
N VAL A 127 -4.67 19.35 -8.21
CA VAL A 127 -4.27 18.94 -9.54
C VAL A 127 -4.39 20.13 -10.48
N LEU A 128 -3.30 20.49 -11.13
CA LEU A 128 -3.37 21.46 -12.20
C LEU A 128 -3.64 20.72 -13.51
N SER A 129 -4.54 21.25 -14.34
CA SER A 129 -4.71 20.77 -15.72
C SER A 129 -3.39 20.80 -16.51
N SER A 130 -2.44 21.63 -16.09
CA SER A 130 -1.09 21.68 -16.66
C SER A 130 -0.25 20.42 -16.40
N GLU A 131 -0.58 19.58 -15.41
CA GLU A 131 0.14 18.32 -15.12
C GLU A 131 -0.11 17.25 -16.21
N PHE A 132 -1.17 17.41 -17.00
CA PHE A 132 -1.49 16.52 -18.12
C PHE A 132 -1.06 17.07 -19.48
N SER A 133 -0.54 18.30 -19.51
CA SER A 133 -0.12 18.95 -20.75
C SER A 133 1.12 18.24 -21.29
N ALA A 134 0.92 17.38 -22.29
CA ALA A 134 1.93 16.65 -23.07
C ALA A 134 2.23 15.18 -22.72
N ALA A 135 1.52 14.52 -21.80
CA ALA A 135 1.68 13.07 -21.62
C ALA A 135 0.97 12.31 -22.76
N PRO A 136 1.67 11.51 -23.59
CA PRO A 136 1.02 10.76 -24.67
C PRO A 136 0.45 9.44 -24.18
N CYS A 137 -0.63 8.98 -24.82
CA CYS A 137 -1.19 7.66 -24.54
C CYS A 137 -0.22 6.57 -24.98
N CYS A 138 0.02 5.58 -24.11
CA CYS A 138 0.93 4.47 -24.41
C CYS A 138 0.49 3.56 -25.57
N SER A 139 -0.78 3.63 -25.99
CA SER A 139 -1.35 2.78 -27.04
C SER A 139 -1.58 3.53 -28.35
N CYS A 140 -2.23 4.70 -28.34
CA CYS A 140 -2.59 5.43 -29.56
C CYS A 140 -1.78 6.72 -29.79
N GLY A 141 -0.97 7.15 -28.83
CA GLY A 141 -0.20 8.40 -28.92
C GLY A 141 -1.01 9.69 -28.74
N HIS A 142 -2.31 9.60 -28.40
CA HIS A 142 -3.14 10.78 -28.10
C HIS A 142 -2.48 11.65 -27.03
N THR A 143 -2.56 12.97 -27.19
CA THR A 143 -2.08 13.93 -26.21
C THR A 143 -3.27 14.66 -25.62
N ILE A 144 -3.34 14.71 -24.29
CA ILE A 144 -4.48 15.28 -23.56
C ILE A 144 -4.64 16.77 -23.89
N THR A 145 -5.85 17.14 -24.29
CA THR A 145 -6.29 18.54 -24.42
C THR A 145 -6.58 19.15 -23.05
N GLU A 146 -6.58 20.48 -22.95
CA GLU A 146 -6.92 21.16 -21.70
C GLU A 146 -8.33 20.82 -21.19
N MET A 147 -9.29 20.61 -22.09
CA MET A 147 -10.65 20.19 -21.72
C MET A 147 -10.68 18.78 -21.13
N GLU A 148 -9.98 17.82 -21.75
CA GLU A 148 -9.87 16.46 -21.23
C GLU A 148 -9.13 16.44 -19.89
N ALA A 149 -8.08 17.24 -19.72
CA ALA A 149 -7.38 17.38 -18.44
C ALA A 149 -8.33 17.88 -17.34
N ARG A 150 -9.13 18.92 -17.61
CA ARG A 150 -10.14 19.41 -16.65
C ARG A 150 -11.18 18.34 -16.31
N GLN A 151 -11.59 17.52 -17.29
CA GLN A 151 -12.51 16.41 -17.06
C GLN A 151 -11.88 15.32 -16.17
N MET A 152 -10.59 15.01 -16.34
CA MET A 152 -9.87 14.07 -15.49
C MET A 152 -9.80 14.55 -14.04
N VAL A 153 -9.51 15.84 -13.81
CA VAL A 153 -9.55 16.46 -12.47
C VAL A 153 -10.94 16.32 -11.85
N PHE A 154 -11.98 16.68 -12.61
CA PHE A 154 -13.37 16.55 -12.14
C PHE A 154 -13.71 15.09 -11.78
N ASN A 155 -13.23 14.13 -12.57
CA ASN A 155 -13.46 12.72 -12.30
C ASN A 155 -12.75 12.27 -11.02
N GLU A 156 -11.53 12.74 -10.72
CA GLU A 156 -10.85 12.48 -9.44
C GLU A 156 -11.64 13.05 -8.25
N GLU A 157 -12.13 14.29 -8.33
CA GLU A 157 -12.96 14.89 -7.28
C GLU A 157 -14.26 14.10 -7.05
N LYS A 158 -14.90 13.68 -8.14
CA LYS A 158 -16.08 12.82 -8.09
C LYS A 158 -15.76 11.46 -7.46
N LEU A 159 -14.63 10.84 -7.81
CA LEU A 159 -14.20 9.58 -7.21
C LEU A 159 -13.92 9.73 -5.70
N GLY A 160 -13.32 10.85 -5.28
CA GLY A 160 -13.17 11.17 -3.86
C GLY A 160 -14.51 11.20 -3.13
N SER A 161 -15.54 11.82 -3.74
CA SER A 161 -16.89 11.85 -3.17
C SER A 161 -17.53 10.45 -3.07
N VAL A 162 -17.25 9.56 -4.03
CA VAL A 162 -17.69 8.15 -3.99
C VAL A 162 -17.01 7.40 -2.84
N ILE A 163 -15.70 7.59 -2.65
CA ILE A 163 -14.94 7.00 -1.55
C ILE A 163 -15.50 7.46 -0.19
N ASP A 164 -15.76 8.75 -0.04
CA ASP A 164 -16.32 9.33 1.19
C ASP A 164 -17.69 8.70 1.51
N HIS A 165 -18.56 8.58 0.50
CA HIS A 165 -19.87 7.94 0.64
C HIS A 165 -19.76 6.47 1.06
N LEU A 166 -18.96 5.67 0.36
CA LEU A 166 -18.76 4.26 0.66
C LEU A 166 -18.15 4.05 2.06
N THR A 167 -17.22 4.91 2.45
CA THR A 167 -16.60 4.88 3.78
C THR A 167 -17.65 5.15 4.86
N ALA A 168 -18.45 6.20 4.70
CA ALA A 168 -19.50 6.57 5.64
C ALA A 168 -20.56 5.45 5.81
N SER A 169 -20.92 4.77 4.73
CA SER A 169 -21.85 3.63 4.79
C SER A 169 -21.26 2.39 5.50
N SER A 170 -19.93 2.24 5.50
CA SER A 170 -19.26 1.12 6.19
C SER A 170 -19.14 1.31 7.71
N GLU A 171 -19.13 2.56 8.18
CA GLU A 171 -18.99 2.93 9.60
C GLU A 171 -20.36 2.90 10.31
N THR A 172 -20.86 1.70 10.59
CA THR A 172 -22.14 1.37 11.28
C THR A 172 -22.29 1.88 12.74
N SER A 173 -21.50 2.88 13.17
CA SER A 173 -21.37 3.26 14.59
C SER A 173 -21.83 4.69 14.94
N SER A 174 -22.44 5.44 14.02
CA SER A 174 -22.91 6.81 14.24
C SER A 174 -24.45 6.88 14.32
N GLU A 175 -24.98 7.73 15.19
CA GLU A 175 -26.43 7.96 15.43
C GLU A 175 -27.21 8.49 14.21
N HIS A 176 -26.55 8.64 13.05
CA HIS A 176 -27.17 8.94 11.76
C HIS A 176 -26.84 7.82 10.79
N ALA A 177 -27.76 6.86 10.67
CA ALA A 177 -27.64 5.77 9.71
C ALA A 177 -27.62 6.34 8.29
N VAL A 178 -26.44 6.35 7.67
CA VAL A 178 -26.34 6.48 6.21
C VAL A 178 -26.91 5.19 5.63
N GLU A 179 -27.83 5.32 4.69
CA GLU A 179 -28.44 4.15 4.04
C GLU A 179 -27.35 3.33 3.35
N GLU A 180 -27.41 2.00 3.50
CA GLU A 180 -26.45 1.13 2.82
C GLU A 180 -26.62 1.25 1.30
N PRO A 181 -25.52 1.35 0.53
CA PRO A 181 -25.61 1.49 -0.92
C PRO A 181 -26.32 0.27 -1.52
N THR A 182 -27.21 0.54 -2.46
CA THR A 182 -27.91 -0.47 -3.27
C THR A 182 -26.91 -1.21 -4.16
N LEU A 183 -27.32 -2.38 -4.66
CA LEU A 183 -26.46 -3.15 -5.57
C LEU A 183 -26.17 -2.39 -6.88
N ASP A 184 -27.17 -1.66 -7.39
CA ASP A 184 -27.04 -0.86 -8.61
C ASP A 184 -26.03 0.29 -8.40
N GLU A 185 -26.07 0.99 -7.25
CA GLU A 185 -25.10 2.03 -6.92
C GLU A 185 -23.66 1.52 -6.83
N LEU A 186 -23.46 0.28 -6.34
CA LEU A 186 -22.14 -0.34 -6.30
C LEU A 186 -21.60 -0.65 -7.70
N HIS A 187 -22.46 -1.18 -8.59
CA HIS A 187 -22.08 -1.43 -9.97
C HIS A 187 -21.84 -0.13 -10.74
N ASP A 188 -22.70 0.87 -10.58
CA ASP A 188 -22.54 2.20 -11.19
C ASP A 188 -21.21 2.85 -10.76
N SER A 189 -20.85 2.71 -9.48
CA SER A 189 -19.57 3.18 -8.96
C SER A 189 -18.40 2.43 -9.61
N GLU A 190 -18.50 1.11 -9.77
CA GLU A 190 -17.46 0.33 -10.42
C GLU A 190 -17.30 0.68 -11.90
N ASP A 191 -18.41 0.84 -12.63
CA ASP A 191 -18.42 1.20 -14.04
C ASP A 191 -17.84 2.60 -14.26
N PHE A 192 -18.17 3.55 -13.38
CA PHE A 192 -17.54 4.87 -13.37
C PHE A 192 -16.02 4.78 -13.19
N ILE A 193 -15.55 3.93 -12.26
CA ILE A 193 -14.11 3.74 -12.05
C ILE A 193 -13.46 3.15 -13.31
N ASN A 194 -14.04 2.09 -13.86
CA ASN A 194 -13.51 1.38 -15.03
C ASN A 194 -13.47 2.25 -16.29
N ALA A 195 -14.40 3.19 -16.45
CA ALA A 195 -14.47 4.08 -17.60
C ALA A 195 -13.38 5.18 -17.58
N HIS A 196 -12.81 5.50 -16.42
CA HIS A 196 -11.98 6.70 -16.27
C HIS A 196 -10.59 6.44 -15.67
N PHE A 197 -10.42 5.39 -14.88
CA PHE A 197 -9.18 5.13 -14.14
C PHE A 197 -8.58 3.78 -14.53
N ALA A 198 -7.31 3.79 -14.91
CA ALA A 198 -6.60 2.59 -15.33
C ALA A 198 -5.68 2.04 -14.22
N GLN A 199 -4.88 2.94 -13.63
CA GLN A 199 -3.82 2.61 -12.67
C GLN A 199 -3.74 3.76 -11.66
N HIS A 200 -4.74 3.87 -10.78
CA HIS A 200 -4.95 5.07 -9.96
C HIS A 200 -5.10 4.73 -8.47
N ALA A 201 -4.44 5.49 -7.58
CA ALA A 201 -4.47 5.25 -6.15
C ALA A 201 -5.89 5.37 -5.55
N LEU A 202 -6.65 6.39 -5.95
CA LEU A 202 -8.06 6.52 -5.54
C LEU A 202 -8.91 5.33 -6.04
N ALA A 203 -8.61 4.77 -7.21
CA ALA A 203 -9.32 3.60 -7.71
C ALA A 203 -9.01 2.35 -6.87
N ASP A 204 -7.75 2.17 -6.42
CA ASP A 204 -7.40 1.09 -5.47
C ASP A 204 -8.17 1.18 -4.15
N GLU A 205 -8.28 2.40 -3.62
CA GLU A 205 -9.03 2.67 -2.39
C GLU A 205 -10.52 2.34 -2.57
N ALA A 206 -11.12 2.83 -3.66
CA ALA A 206 -12.51 2.54 -3.99
C ALA A 206 -12.76 1.04 -4.23
N TRP A 207 -11.86 0.33 -4.93
CA TRP A 207 -11.96 -1.12 -5.10
C TRP A 207 -11.91 -1.88 -3.77
N GLY A 208 -11.16 -1.37 -2.78
CA GLY A 208 -11.15 -1.94 -1.43
C GLY A 208 -12.53 -1.86 -0.77
N LEU A 209 -13.12 -0.66 -0.76
CA LEU A 209 -14.43 -0.41 -0.18
C LEU A 209 -15.54 -1.18 -0.91
N LEU A 210 -15.50 -1.18 -2.24
CA LEU A 210 -16.44 -1.95 -3.07
C LEU A 210 -16.31 -3.46 -2.82
N ALA A 211 -15.08 -3.99 -2.68
CA ALA A 211 -14.86 -5.40 -2.38
C ALA A 211 -15.51 -5.80 -1.03
N ASP A 212 -15.39 -4.97 -0.01
CA ASP A 212 -16.02 -5.20 1.29
C ASP A 212 -17.55 -5.12 1.19
N ALA A 213 -18.08 -4.15 0.44
CA ALA A 213 -19.52 -4.01 0.20
C ALA A 213 -20.12 -5.18 -0.60
N PHE A 214 -19.44 -5.66 -1.65
CA PHE A 214 -19.86 -6.84 -2.40
C PHE A 214 -19.84 -8.11 -1.54
N LEU A 215 -18.82 -8.27 -0.69
CA LEU A 215 -18.78 -9.38 0.27
C LEU A 215 -19.97 -9.33 1.23
N ALA A 216 -20.31 -8.16 1.77
CA ALA A 216 -21.45 -7.99 2.66
C ALA A 216 -22.78 -8.41 2.00
N LYS A 217 -22.90 -8.23 0.67
CA LYS A 217 -24.06 -8.67 -0.13
C LYS A 217 -23.94 -10.11 -0.66
N GLY A 218 -22.87 -10.85 -0.31
CA GLY A 218 -22.67 -12.25 -0.73
C GLY A 218 -22.10 -12.43 -2.14
N LEU A 219 -21.66 -11.36 -2.80
CA LEU A 219 -21.12 -11.37 -4.16
C LEU A 219 -19.60 -11.63 -4.17
N CYS A 220 -19.24 -12.88 -3.85
CA CYS A 220 -17.84 -13.30 -3.68
C CYS A 220 -17.00 -13.18 -4.96
N ASP A 221 -17.59 -13.34 -6.15
CA ASP A 221 -16.83 -13.28 -7.40
C ASP A 221 -16.44 -11.84 -7.76
N ASP A 222 -17.34 -10.87 -7.53
CA ASP A 222 -17.06 -9.44 -7.67
C ASP A 222 -15.99 -8.99 -6.67
N GLN A 223 -16.11 -9.42 -5.41
CA GLN A 223 -15.06 -9.19 -4.41
C GLN A 223 -13.70 -9.70 -4.90
N ARG A 224 -13.61 -10.96 -5.34
CA ARG A 224 -12.33 -11.55 -5.79
C ARG A 224 -11.76 -10.82 -7.00
N ARG A 225 -12.61 -10.39 -7.92
CA ARG A 225 -12.22 -9.63 -9.11
C ARG A 225 -11.59 -8.29 -8.71
N LEU A 226 -12.21 -7.56 -7.79
CA LEU A 226 -11.67 -6.30 -7.27
C LEU A 226 -10.39 -6.51 -6.47
N LEU A 227 -10.32 -7.51 -5.58
CA LEU A 227 -9.09 -7.83 -4.84
C LEU A 227 -7.93 -8.20 -5.76
N LYS A 228 -8.20 -8.84 -6.91
CA LYS A 228 -7.18 -9.07 -7.93
C LYS A 228 -6.70 -7.75 -8.54
N ARG A 229 -7.60 -6.83 -8.88
CA ARG A 229 -7.23 -5.50 -9.40
C ARG A 229 -6.34 -4.73 -8.41
N ARG A 230 -6.63 -4.81 -7.11
CA ARG A 230 -5.78 -4.21 -6.07
C ARG A 230 -4.36 -4.79 -6.03
N CYS A 231 -4.22 -6.10 -6.20
CA CYS A 231 -2.91 -6.74 -6.31
C CYS A 231 -2.15 -6.24 -7.55
N ASP A 232 -2.84 -6.22 -8.69
CA ASP A 232 -2.28 -5.78 -9.97
C ASP A 232 -1.81 -4.31 -9.87
N PHE A 233 -2.64 -3.43 -9.27
CA PHE A 233 -2.30 -2.03 -8.99
C PHE A 233 -1.08 -1.92 -8.09
N ALA A 234 -1.09 -2.53 -6.91
CA ALA A 234 0.00 -2.40 -5.93
C ALA A 234 1.34 -2.87 -6.47
N SER A 235 1.34 -3.95 -7.28
CA SER A 235 2.54 -4.47 -7.94
C SER A 235 3.10 -3.54 -9.02
N SER A 236 2.23 -2.78 -9.69
CA SER A 236 2.60 -1.86 -10.78
C SER A 236 2.95 -0.46 -10.27
N ALA A 237 2.28 0.01 -9.22
CA ALA A 237 2.45 1.34 -8.63
C ALA A 237 3.74 1.48 -7.79
N TYR A 238 4.21 0.37 -7.21
CA TYR A 238 5.38 0.37 -6.33
C TYR A 238 6.46 -0.60 -6.83
N PRO A 239 7.66 -0.11 -7.17
CA PRO A 239 8.73 -0.99 -7.63
C PRO A 239 9.25 -1.85 -6.48
N GLY A 240 9.43 -3.15 -6.70
CA GLY A 240 10.08 -4.06 -5.75
C GLY A 240 9.20 -4.49 -4.57
N LEU A 241 9.82 -4.71 -3.40
CA LEU A 241 9.11 -5.21 -2.22
C LEU A 241 8.20 -4.13 -1.64
N SER A 242 6.90 -4.45 -1.50
CA SER A 242 5.85 -3.59 -0.95
C SER A 242 5.02 -4.36 0.08
N GLY A 243 4.85 -3.79 1.27
CA GLY A 243 3.99 -4.34 2.31
C GLY A 243 2.53 -4.32 1.87
N ALA A 244 2.08 -3.21 1.27
CA ALA A 244 0.72 -3.08 0.74
C ALA A 244 0.40 -4.15 -0.33
N HIS A 245 1.36 -4.44 -1.22
CA HIS A 245 1.18 -5.54 -2.18
C HIS A 245 1.11 -6.91 -1.49
N ALA A 246 1.96 -7.17 -0.48
CA ALA A 246 1.92 -8.42 0.27
C ALA A 246 0.58 -8.63 0.99
N TRP A 247 0.03 -7.58 1.60
CA TRP A 247 -1.29 -7.63 2.25
C TRP A 247 -2.43 -7.81 1.25
N ALA A 248 -2.39 -7.11 0.11
CA ALA A 248 -3.37 -7.31 -0.97
C ALA A 248 -3.40 -8.78 -1.45
N LEU A 249 -2.23 -9.40 -1.60
CA LEU A 249 -2.12 -10.82 -1.95
C LEU A 249 -2.69 -11.74 -0.87
N GLU A 250 -2.46 -11.44 0.41
CA GLU A 250 -2.99 -12.21 1.53
C GLU A 250 -4.53 -12.19 1.56
N VAL A 251 -5.12 -11.00 1.44
CA VAL A 251 -6.58 -10.82 1.40
C VAL A 251 -7.18 -11.52 0.18
N SER A 252 -6.58 -11.36 -1.01
CA SER A 252 -7.04 -12.01 -2.25
C SER A 252 -7.00 -13.55 -2.17
N LYS A 253 -5.95 -14.11 -1.54
CA LYS A 253 -5.82 -15.57 -1.37
C LYS A 253 -6.79 -16.12 -0.33
N THR A 254 -7.05 -15.36 0.73
CA THR A 254 -8.05 -15.71 1.75
C THR A 254 -9.45 -15.76 1.14
N ALA A 255 -9.82 -14.77 0.32
CA ALA A 255 -11.10 -14.73 -0.40
C ALA A 255 -11.30 -15.88 -1.43
N LYS A 256 -10.20 -16.46 -1.93
CA LYS A 256 -10.22 -17.65 -2.81
C LYS A 256 -10.35 -18.98 -2.04
N GLY A 257 -10.38 -18.95 -0.71
CA GLY A 257 -10.38 -20.15 0.13
C GLY A 257 -9.08 -20.97 0.04
N LYS A 258 -8.02 -20.41 -0.55
CA LYS A 258 -6.76 -21.13 -0.82
C LYS A 258 -5.69 -20.88 0.24
N LEU A 259 -5.93 -20.00 1.21
CA LEU A 259 -4.94 -19.66 2.21
C LEU A 259 -5.64 -19.16 3.48
N ALA A 260 -5.80 -20.06 4.45
CA ALA A 260 -5.77 -19.63 5.84
C ALA A 260 -4.29 -19.70 6.25
N ILE A 261 -3.49 -18.66 5.98
CA ILE A 261 -2.33 -18.43 6.85
C ILE A 261 -2.91 -17.87 8.14
N LEU A 262 -3.43 -18.78 8.95
CA LEU A 262 -3.59 -18.53 10.35
C LEU A 262 -2.15 -18.46 10.88
N VAL A 263 -1.58 -17.25 11.01
CA VAL A 263 -0.44 -17.06 11.91
C VAL A 263 -0.98 -17.23 13.33
N VAL A 264 -1.28 -18.47 13.70
CA VAL A 264 -1.56 -18.84 15.09
C VAL A 264 -0.22 -18.75 15.80
N PHE A 265 -0.04 -17.67 16.56
CA PHE A 265 0.82 -17.75 17.72
C PHE A 265 0.21 -18.77 18.67
N LYS A 266 0.63 -20.04 18.58
CA LYS A 266 0.47 -20.95 19.70
C LYS A 266 1.39 -20.42 20.78
N GLY A 267 0.78 -19.76 21.77
CA GLY A 267 1.41 -19.49 23.05
C GLY A 267 1.85 -20.83 23.68
N GLY A 268 3.10 -21.20 23.45
CA GLY A 268 3.82 -22.19 24.23
C GLY A 268 4.66 -21.45 25.26
N LYS A 269 4.55 -21.86 26.52
CA LYS A 269 5.34 -21.32 27.63
C LYS A 269 6.84 -21.40 27.35
N ARG A 270 7.56 -20.48 28.00
CA ARG A 270 9.01 -20.41 28.11
C ARG A 270 9.60 -21.77 28.49
N ASP A 271 10.81 -21.96 27.98
CA ASP A 271 11.81 -22.99 28.31
C ASP A 271 11.85 -24.17 27.32
N ASP A 272 13.05 -24.38 26.76
CA ASP A 272 13.52 -25.44 25.85
C ASP A 272 13.16 -25.37 24.36
N LEU A 273 14.08 -24.84 23.54
CA LEU A 273 14.13 -25.04 22.08
C LEU A 273 15.59 -25.22 21.59
N ASP A 274 16.27 -26.25 22.09
CA ASP A 274 17.31 -26.98 21.35
C ASP A 274 16.64 -28.22 20.74
N SER A 275 16.01 -28.07 19.57
CA SER A 275 15.67 -29.15 18.63
C SER A 275 14.82 -28.60 17.48
N PHE A 276 15.41 -28.54 16.29
CA PHE A 276 14.68 -28.33 15.04
C PHE A 276 14.35 -29.70 14.45
N GLU A 277 13.06 -30.05 14.37
CA GLU A 277 12.56 -31.01 13.38
C GLU A 277 11.82 -30.25 12.27
N GLU A 278 12.39 -30.34 11.07
CA GLU A 278 11.88 -29.77 9.82
C GLU A 278 10.86 -30.75 9.23
N VAL A 279 9.56 -30.47 9.35
CA VAL A 279 8.54 -31.22 8.60
C VAL A 279 8.46 -30.63 7.20
N ARG A 280 9.04 -31.34 6.22
CA ARG A 280 8.93 -31.02 4.78
C ARG A 280 7.63 -31.59 4.19
N PRO A 281 7.00 -30.92 3.21
CA PRO A 281 5.97 -31.53 2.39
C PRO A 281 6.56 -32.65 1.51
N GLU A 282 5.78 -33.70 1.27
CA GLU A 282 6.10 -34.79 0.36
C GLU A 282 6.24 -34.27 -1.08
N GLU A 283 7.44 -34.39 -1.65
CA GLU A 283 7.67 -34.30 -3.10
C GLU A 283 8.30 -35.60 -3.60
N GLU A 284 7.82 -35.97 -4.79
CA GLU A 284 8.03 -37.20 -5.53
C GLU A 284 9.50 -37.61 -5.67
N GLN A 285 9.73 -38.91 -5.52
CA GLN A 285 10.99 -39.59 -5.76
C GLN A 285 11.38 -39.50 -7.24
N GLU A 286 12.61 -39.03 -7.55
CA GLU A 286 13.47 -39.78 -8.46
C GLU A 286 14.97 -39.42 -8.36
N LYS A 287 15.72 -40.45 -7.92
CA LYS A 287 17.08 -40.89 -8.30
C LYS A 287 18.30 -39.98 -8.09
N GLN A 288 19.06 -40.39 -7.07
CA GLN A 288 20.50 -40.19 -6.90
C GLN A 288 21.29 -40.84 -8.04
N ASP A 289 22.35 -40.17 -8.51
CA ASP A 289 23.67 -40.80 -8.63
C ASP A 289 24.81 -39.76 -8.85
N ALA A 290 25.99 -40.16 -8.35
CA ALA A 290 27.34 -39.66 -8.62
C ALA A 290 27.95 -38.54 -7.73
N SER A 291 28.90 -39.02 -6.93
CA SER A 291 29.99 -38.40 -6.16
C SER A 291 30.80 -37.29 -6.84
N TRP A 292 31.34 -36.32 -6.07
CA TRP A 292 32.71 -35.75 -6.13
C TRP A 292 32.99 -34.87 -4.86
N PRO A 293 34.26 -34.56 -4.51
CA PRO A 293 34.78 -34.47 -3.14
C PRO A 293 34.88 -33.05 -2.56
N THR A 294 35.07 -33.05 -1.23
CA THR A 294 35.32 -31.95 -0.30
C THR A 294 36.46 -31.01 -0.70
N LYS A 295 36.14 -29.74 -1.03
CA LYS A 295 37.01 -28.59 -0.79
C LYS A 295 36.18 -27.39 -0.32
N ARG A 296 36.64 -26.76 0.77
CA ARG A 296 36.03 -25.58 1.41
C ARG A 296 36.00 -24.39 0.43
N THR A 297 34.81 -23.92 0.12
CA THR A 297 34.54 -22.59 -0.42
C THR A 297 33.40 -21.98 0.39
N THR A 298 33.69 -20.87 1.06
CA THR A 298 32.74 -20.03 1.79
C THR A 298 31.76 -19.40 0.80
N PHE A 299 30.57 -19.98 0.66
CA PHE A 299 29.46 -19.36 -0.06
C PHE A 299 28.70 -18.42 0.88
N TYR A 300 28.65 -17.14 0.51
CA TYR A 300 27.68 -16.18 1.02
C TYR A 300 26.27 -16.71 0.74
N LYS A 301 25.56 -17.16 1.78
CA LYS A 301 24.13 -17.47 1.70
C LYS A 301 23.35 -16.16 1.64
N ALA A 302 22.61 -15.96 0.55
CA ALA A 302 21.58 -14.93 0.43
C ALA A 302 20.55 -15.08 1.58
N PRO A 303 20.05 -13.99 2.18
CA PRO A 303 19.05 -14.11 3.22
C PRO A 303 17.68 -14.47 2.64
N LYS A 304 17.11 -15.53 3.23
CA LYS A 304 15.75 -16.04 3.03
C LYS A 304 14.72 -14.99 3.51
N THR A 305 13.68 -14.83 2.71
CA THR A 305 12.30 -14.39 2.99
C THR A 305 12.05 -13.46 4.19
N ILE A 306 11.57 -12.23 3.91
CA ILE A 306 11.16 -11.24 4.91
C ILE A 306 9.69 -11.47 5.31
N PHE A 307 9.45 -11.55 6.62
CA PHE A 307 8.12 -11.55 7.24
C PHE A 307 7.70 -10.10 7.52
N ILE A 308 6.51 -9.71 7.05
CA ILE A 308 5.88 -8.41 7.35
C ILE A 308 4.70 -8.72 8.28
N GLY A 309 4.76 -8.20 9.51
CA GLY A 309 3.70 -8.40 10.52
C GLY A 309 2.52 -7.44 10.29
N MET A 310 1.30 -7.96 10.47
CA MET A 310 0.03 -7.23 10.35
C MET A 310 -0.38 -6.54 11.66
N ALA A 311 -1.13 -5.44 11.51
CA ALA A 311 -2.28 -5.14 12.35
C ALA A 311 -3.55 -5.49 11.56
N VAL A 312 -4.29 -6.52 11.99
CA VAL A 312 -5.59 -6.89 11.42
C VAL A 312 -6.63 -5.86 11.90
N ARG A 313 -7.28 -5.14 10.98
CA ARG A 313 -8.54 -4.45 11.27
C ARG A 313 -9.64 -5.51 11.43
N GLY A 314 -9.80 -6.00 12.65
CA GLY A 314 -10.95 -6.80 13.07
C GLY A 314 -11.89 -5.92 13.89
N VAL A 315 -13.06 -5.64 13.35
CA VAL A 315 -14.19 -5.07 14.11
C VAL A 315 -14.59 -6.13 15.15
N PHE A 316 -14.19 -5.92 16.40
CA PHE A 316 -14.73 -6.68 17.53
C PHE A 316 -15.54 -5.74 18.41
N GLN A 317 -16.85 -5.93 18.32
CA GLN A 317 -17.88 -5.34 19.16
C GLN A 317 -17.68 -5.85 20.59
N LEU A 318 -17.18 -5.00 21.50
CA LEU A 318 -17.08 -5.35 22.91
C LEU A 318 -18.38 -4.94 23.62
N ALA A 319 -19.13 -5.96 24.02
CA ALA A 319 -20.26 -5.85 24.92
C ALA A 319 -19.83 -5.14 26.22
N ARG A 320 -20.60 -4.12 26.62
CA ARG A 320 -20.44 -3.39 27.88
C ARG A 320 -20.75 -4.32 29.06
N GLY A 321 -19.72 -4.84 29.71
CA GLY A 321 -19.80 -5.41 31.06
C GLY A 321 -19.47 -4.34 32.10
N GLY A 322 -20.46 -3.93 32.87
CA GLY A 322 -20.30 -2.95 33.94
C GLY A 322 -19.47 -3.48 35.10
N TYR A 323 -18.68 -2.61 35.71
CA TYR A 323 -18.15 -2.80 37.06
C TYR A 323 -18.44 -1.56 37.90
N THR A 324 -19.13 -1.80 39.00
CA THR A 324 -19.52 -0.88 40.06
C THR A 324 -18.31 -0.51 40.92
N ASN A 325 -18.29 0.75 41.35
CA ASN A 325 -17.36 1.30 42.34
C ASN A 325 -17.42 0.56 43.67
N SER A 326 -16.24 0.29 44.22
CA SER A 326 -15.94 0.24 45.66
C SER A 326 -14.50 0.65 45.86
#